data_AF-A0A7Z9IMA3-F1
#
_entry.id   AF-A0A7Z9IMA3-F1
#
_cell.length_a   1.000
_cell.length_b   1.000
_cell.length_c   1.000
_cell.angle_alpha   90.00
_cell.angle_beta   90.00
_cell.angle_gamma   90.00
#
_symmetry.space_group_name_H-M   'P 1'
#
loop_
_entity.id
_entity.type
_entity.pdbx_description
1 polymer ?
#
loop_
_entity_poly.entity_id
_entity_poly.type
_entity_poly.pdbx_seq_one_letter_code
_entity_poly.pdbx_strand_id
1 'polypeptide(L)' 'MEIELDFLEDNDPRSECPHIEKYFWSPVSIKLDTLNRVYVTETNRHRIQVYQQA' A
#
# COMPACT_ATOMS: atom_id res chain seq x y z
N MET A 1 -11.29 36.75 3.06
CA MET A 1 -11.65 35.62 2.19
C MET A 1 -10.59 34.58 2.42
N GLU A 2 -10.89 33.53 3.18
CA GLU A 2 -10.01 32.37 3.24
C GLU A 2 -10.04 31.70 1.86
N ILE A 3 -8.87 31.34 1.37
CA ILE A 3 -8.72 30.66 0.09
C ILE A 3 -8.77 29.17 0.42
N GLU A 4 -9.82 28.48 0.03
CA GLU A 4 -9.87 27.02 0.06
C GLU A 4 -8.80 26.51 -0.92
N LEU A 5 -7.82 25.76 -0.39
CA LEU A 5 -6.65 25.27 -1.12
C LEU A 5 -6.78 23.78 -1.46
N ASP A 6 -7.99 23.25 -1.47
CA ASP A 6 -8.28 21.81 -1.57
C ASP A 6 -7.76 21.20 -2.88
N PHE A 7 -7.53 22.02 -3.90
CA PHE A 7 -6.88 21.63 -5.16
C PHE A 7 -5.37 21.34 -5.04
N LEU A 8 -4.74 21.64 -3.90
CA LEU A 8 -3.37 21.24 -3.58
C LEU A 8 -3.30 19.87 -2.90
N GLU A 9 -4.42 19.30 -2.45
CA GLU A 9 -4.43 17.98 -1.85
C GLU A 9 -4.21 16.91 -2.93
N ASP A 10 -2.97 16.42 -3.01
CA ASP A 10 -2.61 15.30 -3.89
C ASP A 10 -3.16 13.99 -3.31
N ASN A 11 -4.40 13.70 -3.67
CA ASN A 11 -5.12 12.47 -3.35
C ASN A 11 -4.92 11.39 -4.44
N ASP A 12 -3.90 11.48 -5.30
CA ASP A 12 -3.62 10.41 -6.27
C ASP A 12 -3.14 9.15 -5.52
N PRO A 13 -3.84 8.01 -5.64
CA PRO A 13 -3.40 6.76 -5.03
C PRO A 13 -1.96 6.35 -5.40
N ARG A 14 -1.46 6.81 -6.56
CA ARG A 14 -0.06 6.58 -6.97
C ARG A 14 0.94 7.43 -6.21
N SER A 15 0.55 8.63 -5.78
CA SER A 15 1.36 9.50 -4.93
C SER A 15 1.32 9.04 -3.47
N GLU A 16 0.19 8.51 -3.01
CA GLU A 16 0.03 8.07 -1.62
C GLU A 16 0.67 6.70 -1.31
N CYS A 17 0.51 5.72 -2.21
CA CYS A 17 0.93 4.33 -1.94
C CYS A 17 2.44 4.11 -1.68
N PRO A 18 3.38 4.92 -2.22
CA PRO A 18 4.78 4.85 -1.83
C PRO A 18 5.03 5.24 -0.37
N HIS A 19 4.18 6.10 0.20
CA HIS A 19 4.38 6.73 1.50
C HIS A 19 3.60 6.05 2.64
N ILE A 20 2.52 5.33 2.32
CA ILE A 20 1.69 4.65 3.33
C ILE A 20 2.05 3.16 3.40
N GLU A 21 2.41 2.69 4.59
CA GLU A 21 2.89 1.30 4.75
C GLU A 21 1.86 0.24 4.35
N LYS A 22 0.58 0.46 4.67
CA LYS A 22 -0.50 -0.50 4.42
C LYS A 22 -0.88 -0.62 2.96
N TYR A 23 -0.49 0.35 2.13
CA TYR A 23 -0.82 0.35 0.71
C TYR A 23 0.20 -0.46 -0.07
N PHE A 24 -0.23 -0.97 -1.23
CA PHE A 24 0.63 -1.68 -2.15
C PHE A 24 1.18 -0.73 -3.20
N TRP A 25 2.45 -0.87 -3.51
CA TRP A 25 3.09 -0.24 -4.65
C TRP A 25 3.75 -1.29 -5.54
N SER A 26 3.07 -1.62 -6.64
CA SER A 26 3.47 -2.66 -7.60
C SER A 26 3.62 -4.06 -6.95
N PRO A 27 2.51 -4.64 -6.41
CA PRO A 27 2.51 -5.99 -5.89
C PRO A 27 2.64 -7.01 -7.04
N VAL A 28 3.43 -8.07 -6.85
CA VAL A 28 3.75 -9.03 -7.93
C VAL A 28 3.37 -10.47 -7.64
N SER A 29 3.29 -10.88 -6.39
CA SER A 29 2.90 -12.25 -6.02
C SER A 29 2.19 -12.29 -4.69
N ILE A 30 1.30 -13.28 -4.56
CA ILE A 30 0.58 -13.61 -3.33
C ILE A 30 0.83 -15.09 -3.01
N LYS A 31 1.11 -15.41 -1.74
CA LYS A 31 1.26 -16.79 -1.24
C LYS A 31 0.51 -16.97 0.08
N LEU A 32 -0.12 -18.14 0.24
CA LEU A 32 -0.75 -18.57 1.48
C LEU A 32 0.11 -19.68 2.10
N ASP A 33 0.28 -19.65 3.42
CA ASP A 33 0.92 -20.75 4.16
C ASP A 33 -0.09 -21.63 4.90
N THR A 34 0.40 -22.67 5.57
CA THR A 34 -0.42 -23.62 6.35
C THR A 34 -1.01 -23.02 7.63
N LEU A 35 -0.64 -21.79 8.00
CA LEU A 35 -1.16 -21.04 9.14
C LEU A 35 -2.14 -19.95 8.71
N ASN A 36 -2.61 -19.98 7.46
CA ASN A 36 -3.49 -18.97 6.86
C ASN A 36 -2.90 -17.54 6.86
N ARG A 37 -1.58 -17.41 6.80
CA ARG A 37 -0.91 -16.12 6.59
C ARG A 37 -0.77 -15.84 5.10
N VAL A 38 -1.10 -14.62 4.69
CA VAL A 38 -0.98 -14.13 3.32
C VAL A 38 0.28 -13.30 3.20
N TYR A 39 1.15 -13.68 2.28
CA TYR A 39 2.39 -12.99 1.93
C TYR A 39 2.22 -12.30 0.59
N VAL A 40 2.49 -11.00 0.54
CA VAL A 40 2.47 -10.20 -0.69
C VAL A 40 3.85 -9.60 -0.94
N THR A 41 4.43 -9.85 -2.11
CA THR A 41 5.72 -9.25 -2.51
C THR A 41 5.50 -8.01 -3.36
N GLU A 42 6.31 -6.97 -3.11
CA GLU A 42 6.25 -5.69 -3.83
C GLU A 42 7.59 -5.38 -4.50
N THR A 43 7.55 -4.96 -5.76
CA THR A 43 8.77 -4.66 -6.53
C THR A 43 9.36 -3.30 -6.19
N ASN A 44 8.54 -2.26 -6.06
CA ASN A 44 9.01 -0.89 -5.94
C ASN A 44 9.54 -0.54 -4.53
N ARG A 45 9.09 -1.26 -3.49
CA ARG A 45 9.50 -1.04 -2.09
C ARG A 45 10.42 -2.10 -1.51
N HIS A 46 10.81 -3.11 -2.30
CA HIS A 46 11.64 -4.22 -1.83
C HIS A 46 11.15 -4.87 -0.52
N ARG A 47 9.82 -5.02 -0.39
CA ARG A 47 9.15 -5.47 0.85
C ARG A 47 8.30 -6.71 0.61
N ILE A 48 8.12 -7.47 1.68
CA ILE A 48 7.08 -8.49 1.82
C ILE A 48 6.11 -8.04 2.91
N GLN A 49 4.82 -7.91 2.58
CA GLN A 49 3.77 -7.64 3.56
C GLN A 49 3.12 -8.96 3.98
N VAL A 50 2.85 -9.11 5.28
CA VAL A 50 2.27 -10.33 5.86
C VAL A 50 0.97 -9.98 6.57
N TYR A 51 -0.11 -10.61 6.15
CA TYR A 51 -1.44 -10.46 6.74
C TYR A 51 -1.89 -11.77 7.36
N GLN A 52 -2.66 -11.69 8.43
CA GLN A 52 -3.33 -12.81 9.07
C GLN A 52 -4.74 -12.37 9.44
N GLN A 53 -5.69 -13.28 9.35
CA GLN A 53 -7.03 -13.03 9.87
C GLN A 53 -6.96 -12.97 11.40
N ALA A 54 -7.58 -11.94 11.99
CA ALA A 54 -7.69 -11.78 13.44
C ALA A 54 -8.72 -12.76 14.04
#